data_AF-A0A5F5Q1S4-F1
#
_entry.id   AF-A0A5F5Q1S4-F1
#
_cell.length_a   1.000
_cell.length_b   1.000
_cell.length_c   1.000
_cell.angle_alpha   90.00
_cell.angle_beta   90.00
_cell.angle_gamma   90.00
#
_symmetry.space_group_name_H-M   'P 1'
#
loop_
_entity.id
_entity.type
_entity.pdbx_description
1 polymer ?
#
loop_
_entity_poly.entity_id
_entity_poly.type
_entity_poly.pdbx_seq_one_letter_code
_entity_poly.pdbx_strand_id
1 'polypeptide(L)'
;MEKVRDENATVMDKARALIDAVIRKGPQACQIFIGHICEDDPHLAETLRLSSGPQSGNFLKTQDSQAVVHSSPALQAMPDDLAKLALSGPKVSLKLCSPEVVERIWKEKSAEMYPIMGKSMTRTRLALIICNTEFDNLSRRAGAEVDIASMKVLLEGLGYSVEVKENLTALDMTTELKAFAARPEHRSSDSTFLVFMSHGIREGICGKKFSEKVPDVLEVNTIFQIFNTRNCPNLRDKPKVIIIQACRGENQGVVWLKDSTGTSGNSSSLAPDDFEDDAIKKAHVEKDFIAFCSSTPGKSLV
;
A
#
# COMPACT_ATOMS: atom_id res chain seq x y z
N MET A 1 21.68 2.82 -0.80
CA MET A 1 22.26 3.81 0.14
C MET A 1 21.25 4.92 0.34
N GLU A 2 20.46 4.83 1.39
CA GLU A 2 19.39 5.78 1.70
C GLU A 2 19.93 6.88 2.63
N LYS A 3 19.63 8.14 2.27
CA LYS A 3 20.17 9.37 2.87
C LYS A 3 19.75 9.51 4.34
N VAL A 4 20.70 9.31 5.26
CA VAL A 4 20.60 9.77 6.66
C VAL A 4 20.97 11.26 6.76
N ARG A 5 20.34 12.15 5.97
CA ARG A 5 20.82 13.55 5.93
C ARG A 5 19.96 14.68 6.47
N ASP A 6 18.64 14.61 6.60
CA ASP A 6 17.90 15.87 6.84
C ASP A 6 16.88 15.91 8.00
N GLU A 7 17.03 15.09 9.05
CA GLU A 7 16.15 15.23 10.25
C GLU A 7 16.86 15.35 11.60
N ASN A 8 18.19 15.45 11.61
CA ASN A 8 18.95 15.35 12.85
C ASN A 8 19.95 16.50 12.92
N ALA A 9 19.74 17.41 13.88
CA ALA A 9 20.47 18.68 14.00
C ALA A 9 21.98 18.47 14.23
N THR A 10 22.39 17.30 14.75
CA THR A 10 23.79 16.93 14.95
C THR A 10 24.15 15.60 14.28
N VAL A 11 25.45 15.39 14.04
CA VAL A 11 25.99 14.12 13.52
C VAL A 11 25.65 12.94 14.45
N MET A 12 25.58 13.20 15.76
CA MET A 12 25.21 12.21 16.77
C MET A 12 23.76 11.76 16.63
N ASP A 13 22.83 12.69 16.36
CA ASP A 13 21.42 12.36 16.17
C ASP A 13 21.21 11.52 14.90
N LYS A 14 21.99 11.81 13.84
CA LYS A 14 22.03 11.02 12.60
C LYS A 14 22.49 9.59 12.86
N ALA A 15 23.55 9.42 13.64
CA ALA A 15 24.05 8.10 14.02
C ALA A 15 23.02 7.33 14.85
N ARG A 16 22.37 7.99 15.82
CA ARG A 16 21.33 7.37 16.66
C ARG A 16 20.13 6.90 15.84
N ALA A 17 19.59 7.75 14.96
CA ALA A 17 18.46 7.39 14.11
C ALA A 17 18.77 6.21 13.17
N LEU A 18 19.98 6.15 12.62
CA LEU A 18 20.43 5.02 11.81
C LEU A 18 20.47 3.72 12.62
N ILE A 19 21.06 3.76 13.82
CA ILE A 19 21.15 2.60 14.71
C ILE A 19 19.75 2.10 15.08
N ASP A 20 18.85 3.00 15.50
CA ASP A 20 17.48 2.65 15.87
C ASP A 20 16.70 2.03 14.71
N ALA A 21 16.91 2.53 13.49
CA ALA A 21 16.29 2.00 12.29
C ALA A 21 16.78 0.59 11.94
N VAL A 22 18.08 0.30 12.15
CA VAL A 22 18.66 -1.03 11.90
C VAL A 22 18.20 -2.01 12.97
N ILE A 23 18.16 -1.62 14.25
CA ILE A 23 17.68 -2.45 15.36
C ILE A 23 16.25 -2.91 15.10
N ARG A 24 15.36 -2.01 14.65
CA ARG A 24 13.95 -2.32 14.37
C ARG A 24 13.77 -3.37 13.26
N LYS A 25 14.76 -3.52 12.37
CA LYS A 25 14.74 -4.52 11.28
C LYS A 25 15.19 -5.92 11.74
N GLY A 26 15.68 -6.05 12.97
CA GLY A 26 15.98 -7.33 13.59
C GLY A 26 17.42 -7.83 13.40
N PRO A 27 17.76 -8.98 14.01
CA PRO A 27 19.15 -9.41 14.20
C PRO A 27 19.95 -9.59 12.90
N GLN A 28 19.31 -10.05 11.83
CA GLN A 28 19.96 -10.25 10.54
C GLN A 28 20.36 -8.91 9.89
N ALA A 29 19.53 -7.87 10.00
CA ALA A 29 19.85 -6.54 9.52
C ALA A 29 21.00 -5.91 10.33
N CYS A 30 21.01 -6.12 11.65
CA CYS A 30 22.11 -5.70 12.52
C CYS A 30 23.43 -6.37 12.13
N GLN A 31 23.43 -7.68 11.84
CA GLN A 31 24.64 -8.39 11.42
C GLN A 31 25.17 -7.89 10.07
N ILE A 32 24.29 -7.63 9.10
CA ILE A 32 24.69 -7.06 7.80
C ILE A 32 25.28 -5.67 7.98
N PHE A 33 24.66 -4.83 8.82
CA PHE A 33 25.13 -3.48 9.11
C PHE A 33 26.49 -3.47 9.81
N ILE A 34 26.68 -4.34 10.81
CA ILE A 34 27.98 -4.53 11.47
C ILE A 34 29.02 -5.02 10.47
N GLY A 35 28.67 -5.98 9.60
CA GLY A 35 29.56 -6.46 8.54
C GLY A 35 30.05 -5.33 7.63
N HIS A 36 29.14 -4.45 7.18
CA HIS A 36 29.51 -3.27 6.39
C HIS A 36 30.43 -2.30 7.15
N ILE A 37 30.18 -2.03 8.44
CA ILE A 37 31.08 -1.17 9.23
C ILE A 37 32.48 -1.79 9.34
N CYS A 38 32.56 -3.11 9.55
CA CYS A 38 33.85 -3.82 9.62
C CYS A 38 34.60 -3.80 8.28
N GLU A 39 33.89 -3.83 7.14
CA GLU A 39 34.48 -3.79 5.80
C GLU A 39 34.89 -2.36 5.39
N ASP A 40 34.05 -1.37 5.65
CA ASP A 40 34.22 0.01 5.19
C ASP A 40 35.10 0.86 6.12
N ASP A 41 35.06 0.63 7.44
CA ASP A 41 35.87 1.37 8.43
C ASP A 41 36.34 0.47 9.60
N PRO A 42 37.45 -0.27 9.39
CA PRO A 42 38.01 -1.16 10.41
C PRO A 42 38.42 -0.48 11.71
N HIS A 43 38.87 0.79 11.65
CA HIS A 43 39.30 1.55 12.82
C HIS A 43 38.09 1.97 13.67
N LEU A 44 36.99 2.38 13.03
CA LEU A 44 35.73 2.63 13.72
C LEU A 44 35.15 1.33 14.30
N ALA A 45 35.22 0.22 13.58
CA ALA A 45 34.78 -1.09 14.06
C ALA A 45 35.56 -1.52 15.33
N GLU A 46 36.87 -1.33 15.34
CA GLU A 46 37.72 -1.60 16.51
C GLU A 46 37.37 -0.69 17.70
N THR A 47 37.19 0.61 17.43
CA THR A 47 36.79 1.60 18.44
C THR A 47 35.44 1.26 19.08
N LEU A 48 34.49 0.75 18.28
CA LEU A 48 33.16 0.33 18.72
C LEU A 48 33.10 -1.12 19.21
N ARG A 49 34.23 -1.85 19.17
CA ARG A 49 34.35 -3.28 19.53
C ARG A 49 33.36 -4.18 18.78
N LEU A 50 33.17 -3.91 17.49
CA LEU A 50 32.31 -4.70 16.61
C LEU A 50 33.10 -5.82 15.95
N SER A 51 32.53 -7.03 15.90
CA SER A 51 33.11 -8.17 15.19
C SER A 51 32.05 -8.84 14.31
N SER A 52 32.36 -9.03 13.03
CA SER A 52 31.52 -9.84 12.14
C SER A 52 31.60 -11.32 12.57
N GLY A 53 30.49 -11.88 13.05
CA GLY A 53 30.39 -13.33 13.28
C GLY A 53 30.50 -14.13 11.97
N PRO A 54 30.88 -15.43 12.02
CA PRO A 54 31.09 -16.21 10.81
C PRO A 54 29.81 -16.37 9.99
N GLN A 55 29.88 -15.99 8.71
CA GLN A 55 28.82 -16.23 7.74
C GLN A 55 28.75 -17.73 7.42
N SER A 56 27.65 -18.39 7.78
CA SER A 56 27.34 -19.74 7.29
C SER A 56 26.83 -19.63 5.86
N GLY A 57 27.76 -19.66 4.90
CA GLY A 57 27.46 -20.09 3.55
C GLY A 57 27.45 -21.61 3.49
N ASN A 58 26.53 -22.19 2.74
CA ASN A 58 26.83 -23.41 2.00
C ASN A 58 26.08 -23.46 0.68
N PHE A 59 26.90 -23.55 -0.36
CA PHE A 59 26.63 -23.97 -1.72
C PHE A 59 25.90 -25.32 -1.77
N LEU A 60 25.12 -25.55 -2.83
CA LEU A 60 25.19 -26.77 -3.66
C LEU A 60 24.55 -26.47 -5.04
N LYS A 61 25.40 -26.31 -6.06
CA LYS A 61 25.09 -26.72 -7.43
C LYS A 61 25.27 -28.25 -7.49
N THR A 62 24.53 -28.97 -8.35
CA THR A 62 25.04 -29.90 -9.39
C THR A 62 23.91 -30.78 -9.98
N GLN A 63 23.83 -30.72 -11.32
CA GLN A 63 23.46 -31.70 -12.36
C GLN A 63 22.04 -32.21 -12.64
N ASP A 64 21.78 -32.12 -13.95
CA ASP A 64 20.97 -32.94 -14.84
C ASP A 64 20.97 -34.45 -14.55
N SER A 65 19.82 -35.07 -14.82
CA SER A 65 19.73 -36.36 -15.52
C SER A 65 18.34 -36.53 -16.14
N GLN A 66 18.32 -36.70 -17.46
CA GLN A 66 17.19 -37.20 -18.22
C GLN A 66 16.99 -38.69 -17.92
N ALA A 67 15.73 -39.18 -17.88
CA ALA A 67 15.15 -40.00 -18.94
C ALA A 67 14.00 -40.93 -18.47
N VAL A 68 13.12 -41.17 -19.45
CA VAL A 68 12.26 -42.34 -19.70
C VAL A 68 10.81 -42.32 -19.21
N VAL A 69 9.97 -42.37 -20.25
CA VAL A 69 8.52 -42.54 -20.36
C VAL A 69 8.13 -44.00 -20.15
N HIS A 70 7.04 -44.27 -19.42
CA HIS A 70 6.16 -45.42 -19.68
C HIS A 70 4.71 -45.05 -19.34
N SER A 71 3.79 -45.67 -20.07
CA SER A 71 2.49 -45.13 -20.50
C SER A 71 1.28 -45.93 -19.99
N SER A 72 0.24 -45.20 -19.54
CA SER A 72 -1.23 -45.46 -19.69
C SER A 72 -1.89 -46.69 -18.99
N PRO A 73 -3.24 -46.75 -18.80
CA PRO A 73 -4.31 -45.93 -19.41
C PRO A 73 -5.47 -45.40 -18.50
N ALA A 74 -6.05 -44.30 -19.01
CA ALA A 74 -7.46 -43.87 -19.13
C ALA A 74 -8.56 -44.26 -18.11
N LEU A 75 -9.23 -43.23 -17.60
CA LEU A 75 -10.70 -43.14 -17.60
C LEU A 75 -11.13 -41.79 -18.24
N GLN A 76 -11.95 -41.93 -19.28
CA GLN A 76 -12.68 -40.91 -20.06
C GLN A 76 -13.67 -40.10 -19.18
N ALA A 77 -14.28 -38.97 -19.55
CA ALA A 77 -14.15 -37.92 -20.57
C ALA A 77 -15.33 -36.96 -20.29
N MET A 78 -15.20 -35.65 -20.50
CA MET A 78 -16.25 -34.69 -20.93
C MET A 78 -15.68 -33.25 -20.96
N PRO A 79 -16.22 -32.34 -21.80
CA PRO A 79 -15.42 -31.73 -22.88
C PRO A 79 -14.80 -30.37 -22.61
N ASP A 80 -13.71 -30.13 -23.34
CA ASP A 80 -13.05 -28.85 -23.61
C ASP A 80 -14.03 -27.78 -24.12
N ASP A 81 -14.28 -26.73 -23.34
CA ASP A 81 -14.65 -25.41 -23.91
C ASP A 81 -14.42 -24.22 -22.95
N LEU A 82 -13.27 -24.21 -22.26
CA LEU A 82 -12.82 -23.03 -21.50
C LEU A 82 -11.29 -22.85 -21.59
N ALA A 83 -10.71 -23.10 -22.76
CA ALA A 83 -9.26 -22.99 -23.00
C ALA A 83 -8.89 -22.07 -24.17
N LYS A 84 -9.82 -21.26 -24.69
CA LYS A 84 -9.55 -20.28 -25.75
C LYS A 84 -10.19 -18.93 -25.46
N LEU A 85 -9.67 -18.23 -24.45
CA LEU A 85 -9.75 -16.76 -24.33
C LEU A 85 -8.83 -16.30 -23.18
N ALA A 86 -7.54 -16.59 -23.28
CA ALA A 86 -6.55 -15.97 -22.41
C ALA A 86 -5.65 -15.06 -23.26
N LEU A 87 -6.11 -13.82 -23.36
CA LEU A 87 -5.29 -12.67 -23.74
C LEU A 87 -4.04 -12.64 -22.84
N SER A 88 -2.90 -12.31 -23.44
CA SER A 88 -1.61 -12.13 -22.78
C SER A 88 -1.68 -11.02 -21.72
N GLY A 89 -2.13 -11.37 -20.52
CA GLY A 89 -2.18 -10.49 -19.36
C GLY A 89 -0.96 -10.65 -18.43
N PRO A 90 -0.69 -9.67 -17.54
CA PRO A 90 0.38 -9.77 -16.54
C PRO A 90 0.16 -10.97 -15.61
N LYS A 91 1.13 -11.87 -15.51
CA LYS A 91 1.06 -13.06 -14.65
C LYS A 91 1.50 -12.70 -13.23
N VAL A 92 0.59 -12.17 -12.42
CA VAL A 92 0.84 -11.97 -10.98
C VAL A 92 0.82 -13.33 -10.28
N SER A 93 1.93 -13.73 -9.65
CA SER A 93 2.03 -14.99 -8.90
C SER A 93 1.82 -14.76 -7.40
N LEU A 94 0.56 -14.88 -6.96
CA LEU A 94 0.25 -14.87 -5.53
C LEU A 94 0.55 -16.23 -4.91
N LYS A 95 1.41 -16.24 -3.88
CA LYS A 95 1.63 -17.43 -3.06
C LYS A 95 0.53 -17.50 -2.00
N LEU A 96 -0.19 -18.62 -1.99
CA LEU A 96 -1.18 -18.89 -0.96
C LEU A 96 -0.48 -19.13 0.38
N CYS A 97 -1.04 -18.56 1.45
CA CYS A 97 -0.61 -18.86 2.81
C CYS A 97 -1.17 -20.24 3.21
N SER A 98 -0.30 -21.14 3.70
CA SER A 98 -0.75 -22.47 4.10
C SER A 98 -1.57 -22.38 5.40
N PRO A 99 -2.54 -23.30 5.62
CA PRO A 99 -3.37 -23.29 6.83
C PRO A 99 -2.54 -23.31 8.12
N GLU A 100 -1.45 -24.08 8.15
CA GLU A 100 -0.57 -24.21 9.32
C GLU A 100 0.13 -22.88 9.64
N VAL A 101 0.53 -22.13 8.61
CA VAL A 101 1.13 -20.80 8.79
C VAL A 101 0.10 -19.81 9.31
N VAL A 102 -1.13 -19.84 8.79
CA VAL A 102 -2.23 -18.98 9.27
C VAL A 102 -2.54 -19.27 10.73
N GLU A 103 -2.71 -20.54 11.09
CA GLU A 103 -2.99 -20.96 12.47
C GLU A 103 -1.88 -20.54 13.44
N ARG A 104 -0.62 -20.74 13.05
CA ARG A 104 0.54 -20.32 13.85
C ARG A 104 0.54 -18.81 14.08
N ILE A 105 0.38 -18.02 13.01
CA ILE A 105 0.35 -16.55 13.12
C ILE A 105 -0.81 -16.10 14.02
N TRP A 106 -2.00 -16.72 13.87
CA TRP A 106 -3.17 -16.38 14.68
C TRP A 106 -2.97 -16.73 16.15
N LYS A 107 -2.37 -17.89 16.44
CA LYS A 107 -2.06 -18.33 17.81
C LYS A 107 -1.08 -17.38 18.50
N GLU A 108 -0.09 -16.88 17.77
CA GLU A 108 0.95 -16.01 18.32
C GLU A 108 0.51 -14.55 18.44
N LYS A 109 -0.32 -14.05 17.52
CA LYS A 109 -0.55 -12.60 17.36
C LYS A 109 -2.02 -12.16 17.22
N SER A 110 -2.99 -13.04 17.47
CA SER A 110 -4.42 -12.72 17.27
C SER A 110 -4.90 -11.43 17.97
N ALA A 111 -4.35 -11.09 19.13
CA ALA A 111 -4.72 -9.87 19.85
C ALA A 111 -4.30 -8.56 19.14
N GLU A 112 -3.31 -8.62 18.27
CA GLU A 112 -2.75 -7.46 17.54
C GLU A 112 -3.11 -7.48 16.04
N MET A 113 -3.89 -8.46 15.61
CA MET A 113 -4.27 -8.64 14.21
C MET A 113 -5.70 -8.17 13.95
N TYR A 114 -5.91 -7.55 12.79
CA TYR A 114 -7.26 -7.30 12.32
C TYR A 114 -8.01 -8.61 12.10
N PRO A 115 -9.25 -8.74 12.62
CA PRO A 115 -10.06 -9.92 12.40
C PRO A 115 -10.37 -10.06 10.90
N ILE A 116 -10.09 -11.23 10.35
CA ILE A 116 -10.43 -11.56 8.96
C ILE A 116 -11.80 -12.23 8.98
N MET A 117 -12.76 -11.69 8.23
CA MET A 117 -14.07 -12.32 8.10
C MET A 117 -13.91 -13.67 7.42
N GLY A 118 -14.55 -14.71 7.98
CA GLY A 118 -14.47 -16.07 7.46
C GLY A 118 -14.78 -16.10 5.97
N LYS A 119 -14.04 -16.93 5.21
CA LYS A 119 -14.14 -17.04 3.73
C LYS A 119 -15.50 -17.61 3.25
N SER A 120 -16.49 -17.76 4.13
CA SER A 120 -17.85 -18.17 3.78
C SER A 120 -18.46 -17.19 2.77
N MET A 121 -19.51 -17.61 2.05
CA MET A 121 -20.20 -16.92 0.94
C MET A 121 -20.69 -15.48 1.24
N THR A 122 -20.48 -14.96 2.45
CA THR A 122 -20.99 -13.68 2.92
C THR A 122 -19.99 -12.54 2.83
N ARG A 123 -18.68 -12.79 2.63
CA ARG A 123 -17.67 -11.72 2.64
C ARG A 123 -17.60 -10.98 1.30
N THR A 124 -17.77 -9.66 1.33
CA THR A 124 -17.86 -8.80 0.13
C THR A 124 -16.78 -7.71 0.14
N ARG A 125 -15.51 -8.11 -0.02
CA ARG A 125 -14.39 -7.17 -0.11
C ARG A 125 -14.49 -6.31 -1.37
N LEU A 126 -14.37 -4.99 -1.20
CA LEU A 126 -14.33 -4.02 -2.29
C LEU A 126 -13.00 -3.27 -2.32
N ALA A 127 -12.50 -3.00 -3.52
CA ALA A 127 -11.36 -2.13 -3.76
C ALA A 127 -11.66 -1.16 -4.91
N LEU A 128 -11.05 0.02 -4.86
CA LEU A 128 -11.20 1.06 -5.88
C LEU A 128 -9.83 1.42 -6.47
N ILE A 129 -9.75 1.47 -7.79
CA ILE A 129 -8.62 1.99 -8.55
C ILE A 129 -9.09 3.23 -9.31
N ILE A 130 -8.47 4.37 -9.05
CA ILE A 130 -8.63 5.59 -9.85
C ILE A 130 -7.32 5.85 -10.59
N CYS A 131 -7.36 5.84 -11.91
CA CYS A 131 -6.19 6.08 -12.75
C CYS A 131 -6.44 7.18 -13.78
N ASN A 132 -5.65 8.24 -13.75
CA ASN A 132 -5.63 9.22 -14.84
C ASN A 132 -4.42 8.93 -15.73
N THR A 133 -4.70 8.60 -16.98
CA THR A 133 -3.72 8.24 -18.02
C THR A 133 -3.63 9.35 -19.06
N GLU A 134 -4.78 9.86 -19.48
CA GLU A 134 -4.94 10.95 -20.45
C GLU A 134 -5.29 12.25 -19.71
N PHE A 135 -4.68 13.36 -20.13
CA PHE A 135 -4.87 14.68 -19.55
C PHE A 135 -5.06 15.72 -20.64
N ASP A 136 -5.84 16.75 -20.34
CA ASP A 136 -6.12 17.82 -21.32
C ASP A 136 -4.90 18.74 -21.49
N ASN A 137 -4.14 18.98 -20.42
CA ASN A 137 -3.01 19.93 -20.41
C ASN A 137 -1.70 19.35 -19.84
N LEU A 138 -1.65 18.06 -19.51
CA LEU A 138 -0.43 17.37 -19.06
C LEU A 138 -0.05 16.25 -20.03
N SER A 139 1.17 15.73 -19.90
CA SER A 139 1.61 14.59 -20.70
C SER A 139 0.82 13.33 -20.36
N ARG A 140 0.54 12.52 -21.38
CA ARG A 140 -0.01 11.17 -21.23
C ARG A 140 0.91 10.28 -20.39
N ARG A 141 0.34 9.48 -19.49
CA ARG A 141 1.08 8.51 -18.66
C ARG A 141 1.16 7.14 -19.34
N ALA A 142 2.05 7.01 -20.32
CA ALA A 142 2.25 5.74 -21.02
C ALA A 142 2.64 4.60 -20.04
N GLY A 143 1.98 3.45 -20.17
CA GLY A 143 2.21 2.27 -19.34
C GLY A 143 1.27 2.15 -18.14
N ALA A 144 0.46 3.18 -17.87
CA ALA A 144 -0.54 3.14 -16.80
C ALA A 144 -1.58 2.03 -16.99
N GLU A 145 -1.86 1.62 -18.23
CA GLU A 145 -2.76 0.51 -18.55
C GLU A 145 -2.25 -0.82 -18.01
N VAL A 146 -0.92 -1.02 -18.06
CA VAL A 146 -0.26 -2.21 -17.50
C VAL A 146 -0.32 -2.19 -15.98
N ASP A 147 -0.12 -1.02 -15.37
CA ASP A 147 -0.24 -0.82 -13.91
C ASP A 147 -1.68 -1.11 -13.43
N ILE A 148 -2.70 -0.57 -14.12
CA ILE A 148 -4.13 -0.84 -13.85
C ILE A 148 -4.41 -2.34 -13.91
N ALA A 149 -4.02 -2.99 -15.01
CA ALA A 149 -4.28 -4.42 -15.22
C ALA A 149 -3.59 -5.27 -14.13
N SER A 150 -2.34 -4.96 -13.81
CA SER A 150 -1.57 -5.68 -12.79
C SER A 150 -2.14 -5.50 -11.39
N MET A 151 -2.51 -4.28 -11.02
CA MET A 151 -3.14 -3.98 -9.72
C MET A 151 -4.51 -4.63 -9.59
N LYS A 152 -5.31 -4.63 -10.66
CA LYS A 152 -6.60 -5.32 -10.68
C LYS A 152 -6.44 -6.81 -10.45
N VAL A 153 -5.57 -7.48 -11.22
CA VAL A 153 -5.30 -8.93 -11.07
C VAL A 153 -4.78 -9.25 -9.67
N LEU A 154 -3.89 -8.40 -9.12
CA LEU A 154 -3.37 -8.56 -7.77
C LEU A 154 -4.50 -8.50 -6.72
N LEU A 155 -5.34 -7.48 -6.76
CA LEU A 155 -6.40 -7.27 -5.77
C LEU A 155 -7.52 -8.32 -5.90
N GLU A 156 -7.88 -8.70 -7.13
CA GLU A 156 -8.81 -9.81 -7.37
C GLU A 156 -8.25 -11.13 -6.83
N GLY A 157 -6.96 -11.39 -7.03
CA GLY A 157 -6.27 -12.55 -6.46
C GLY A 157 -6.21 -12.55 -4.92
N LEU A 158 -6.26 -11.37 -4.29
CA LEU A 158 -6.40 -11.20 -2.83
C LEU A 158 -7.87 -11.27 -2.35
N GLY A 159 -8.81 -11.49 -3.27
CA GLY A 159 -10.23 -11.72 -3.01
C GLY A 159 -11.06 -10.44 -2.90
N TYR A 160 -10.66 -9.35 -3.56
CA TYR A 160 -11.44 -8.12 -3.67
C TYR A 160 -12.22 -8.08 -4.98
N SER A 161 -13.43 -7.54 -4.95
CA SER A 161 -14.09 -7.03 -6.15
C SER A 161 -13.53 -5.63 -6.44
N VAL A 162 -12.99 -5.42 -7.64
CA VAL A 162 -12.23 -4.22 -7.97
C VAL A 162 -13.00 -3.35 -8.96
N GLU A 163 -13.26 -2.11 -8.56
CA GLU A 163 -13.82 -1.07 -9.42
C GLU A 163 -12.70 -0.20 -9.97
N VAL A 164 -12.71 0.05 -11.28
CA VAL A 164 -11.71 0.89 -11.95
C VAL A 164 -12.41 2.12 -12.53
N LYS A 165 -11.86 3.30 -12.25
CA LYS A 165 -12.32 4.58 -12.78
C LYS A 165 -11.14 5.27 -13.46
N GLU A 166 -11.37 5.83 -14.64
CA GLU A 166 -10.29 6.39 -15.46
C GLU A 166 -10.54 7.83 -15.85
N ASN A 167 -9.47 8.62 -15.91
CA ASN A 167 -9.43 9.98 -16.48
C ASN A 167 -10.50 10.93 -15.89
N LEU A 168 -10.55 11.01 -14.56
CA LEU A 168 -11.48 11.81 -13.79
C LEU A 168 -10.92 13.19 -13.44
N THR A 169 -11.80 14.20 -13.35
CA THR A 169 -11.48 15.46 -12.65
C THR A 169 -11.40 15.22 -11.14
N ALA A 170 -10.81 16.15 -10.38
CA ALA A 170 -10.77 16.06 -8.92
C ALA A 170 -12.16 16.05 -8.28
N LEU A 171 -13.11 16.78 -8.88
CA LEU A 171 -14.51 16.76 -8.45
C LEU A 171 -15.14 15.37 -8.69
N ASP A 172 -14.89 14.78 -9.84
CA ASP A 172 -15.42 13.45 -10.16
C ASP A 172 -14.75 12.37 -9.29
N MET A 173 -13.44 12.46 -9.04
CA MET A 173 -12.75 11.59 -8.09
C MET A 173 -13.36 11.68 -6.70
N THR A 174 -13.64 12.89 -6.22
CA THR A 174 -14.29 13.11 -4.91
C THR A 174 -15.68 12.49 -4.87
N THR A 175 -16.43 12.60 -5.96
CA THR A 175 -17.79 12.03 -6.09
C THR A 175 -17.75 10.51 -6.06
N GLU A 176 -16.85 9.90 -6.83
CA GLU A 176 -16.65 8.45 -6.86
C GLU A 176 -16.16 7.91 -5.52
N LEU A 177 -15.27 8.61 -4.82
CA LEU A 177 -14.81 8.24 -3.48
C LEU A 177 -15.96 8.23 -2.47
N LYS A 178 -16.83 9.25 -2.50
CA LYS A 178 -18.02 9.30 -1.63
C LYS A 178 -19.00 8.19 -1.95
N ALA A 179 -19.25 7.93 -3.24
CA ALA A 179 -20.13 6.86 -3.67
C ALA A 179 -19.60 5.49 -3.23
N PHE A 180 -18.29 5.26 -3.38
CA PHE A 180 -17.62 4.04 -2.93
C PHE A 180 -17.69 3.88 -1.41
N ALA A 181 -17.38 4.93 -0.64
CA ALA A 181 -17.46 4.90 0.83
C ALA A 181 -18.87 4.57 1.37
N ALA A 182 -19.92 4.92 0.61
CA ALA A 182 -21.31 4.65 0.97
C ALA A 182 -21.77 3.21 0.68
N ARG A 183 -20.92 2.36 0.08
CA ARG A 183 -21.32 1.02 -0.37
C ARG A 183 -21.71 0.11 0.80
N PRO A 184 -22.89 -0.55 0.75
CA PRO A 184 -23.36 -1.43 1.81
C PRO A 184 -22.47 -2.67 1.97
N GLU A 185 -21.79 -3.11 0.92
CA GLU A 185 -20.87 -4.25 0.92
C GLU A 185 -19.71 -4.09 1.91
N HIS A 186 -19.36 -2.85 2.28
CA HIS A 186 -18.36 -2.61 3.32
C HIS A 186 -18.77 -3.17 4.68
N ARG A 187 -20.08 -3.34 4.96
CA ARG A 187 -20.57 -3.95 6.22
C ARG A 187 -20.08 -5.38 6.36
N SER A 188 -20.19 -6.16 5.29
CA SER A 188 -19.74 -7.55 5.17
C SER A 188 -18.33 -7.67 4.60
N SER A 189 -17.55 -6.59 4.63
CA SER A 189 -16.13 -6.58 4.33
C SER A 189 -15.31 -6.47 5.61
N ASP A 190 -14.07 -6.93 5.57
CA ASP A 190 -13.08 -6.83 6.65
C ASP A 190 -11.97 -5.81 6.33
N SER A 191 -11.88 -5.28 5.11
CA SER A 191 -10.81 -4.35 4.68
C SER A 191 -11.09 -3.74 3.31
N THR A 192 -10.40 -2.65 2.96
CA THR A 192 -10.47 -2.07 1.61
C THR A 192 -9.10 -1.60 1.10
N PHE A 193 -8.97 -1.52 -0.22
CA PHE A 193 -7.85 -0.90 -0.92
C PHE A 193 -8.34 0.26 -1.78
N LEU A 194 -7.65 1.39 -1.70
CA LEU A 194 -7.83 2.55 -2.56
C LEU A 194 -6.51 2.83 -3.29
N VAL A 195 -6.52 2.75 -4.61
CA VAL A 195 -5.32 2.92 -5.44
C VAL A 195 -5.50 4.13 -6.34
N PHE A 196 -4.55 5.05 -6.27
CA PHE A 196 -4.53 6.29 -7.06
C PHE A 196 -3.28 6.33 -7.91
N MET A 197 -3.45 6.50 -9.23
CA MET A 197 -2.36 6.55 -10.19
C MET A 197 -2.58 7.77 -11.09
N SER A 198 -1.78 8.82 -10.93
CA SER A 198 -1.93 10.06 -11.72
C SER A 198 -0.62 10.84 -11.74
N HIS A 199 -0.61 12.00 -12.40
CA HIS A 199 0.32 13.06 -12.05
C HIS A 199 0.00 13.58 -10.64
N GLY A 200 0.97 14.22 -10.02
CA GLY A 200 0.74 14.90 -8.76
C GLY A 200 1.67 16.09 -8.61
N ILE A 201 1.28 16.93 -7.67
CA ILE A 201 1.99 18.12 -7.25
C ILE A 201 2.05 18.14 -5.73
N ARG A 202 2.54 19.24 -5.14
CA ARG A 202 2.66 19.36 -3.69
C ARG A 202 1.31 19.27 -2.99
N GLU A 203 0.27 19.81 -3.61
CA GLU A 203 -1.09 19.95 -3.09
C GLU A 203 -1.88 18.64 -3.15
N GLY A 204 -1.54 17.73 -4.07
CA GLY A 204 -2.24 16.45 -4.17
C GLY A 204 -2.14 15.78 -5.54
N ILE A 205 -3.19 15.01 -5.86
CA ILE A 205 -3.30 14.16 -7.04
C ILE A 205 -3.98 14.96 -8.16
N CYS A 206 -3.35 15.08 -9.32
CA CYS A 206 -3.91 15.86 -10.43
C CYS A 206 -5.13 15.14 -11.04
N GLY A 207 -6.20 15.88 -11.26
CA GLY A 207 -7.31 15.50 -12.11
C GLY A 207 -6.99 15.67 -13.59
N LYS A 208 -7.86 15.15 -14.45
CA LYS A 208 -7.71 15.18 -15.92
C LYS A 208 -7.50 16.59 -16.48
N LYS A 209 -8.15 17.60 -15.89
CA LYS A 209 -8.17 18.98 -16.41
C LYS A 209 -7.08 19.86 -15.81
N PHE A 210 -6.19 19.29 -15.00
CA PHE A 210 -5.17 20.06 -14.30
C PHE A 210 -4.32 20.89 -15.27
N SER A 211 -4.10 22.15 -14.92
CA SER A 211 -3.09 23.02 -15.52
C SER A 211 -2.58 24.00 -14.47
N GLU A 212 -1.45 24.66 -14.72
CA GLU A 212 -0.91 25.70 -13.81
C GLU A 212 -1.87 26.88 -13.61
N LYS A 213 -2.77 27.13 -14.58
CA LYS A 213 -3.73 28.24 -14.55
C LYS A 213 -5.07 27.85 -13.93
N VAL A 214 -5.46 26.58 -14.07
CA VAL A 214 -6.74 26.05 -13.60
C VAL A 214 -6.44 24.82 -12.74
N PRO A 215 -6.43 24.97 -11.40
CA PRO A 215 -6.16 23.85 -10.52
C PRO A 215 -7.31 22.84 -10.57
N ASP A 216 -6.96 21.58 -10.81
CA ASP A 216 -7.84 20.42 -10.74
C ASP A 216 -7.10 19.35 -9.94
N VAL A 217 -7.19 19.42 -8.61
CA VAL A 217 -6.36 18.62 -7.69
C VAL A 217 -7.22 18.01 -6.60
N LEU A 218 -7.10 16.71 -6.41
CA LEU A 218 -7.65 16.01 -5.25
C LEU A 218 -6.62 16.06 -4.12
N GLU A 219 -6.96 16.77 -3.05
CA GLU A 219 -6.16 16.77 -1.83
C GLU A 219 -6.16 15.39 -1.18
N VAL A 220 -4.98 14.92 -0.80
CA VAL A 220 -4.83 13.60 -0.14
C VAL A 220 -5.64 13.55 1.15
N ASN A 221 -5.70 14.66 1.90
CA ASN A 221 -6.48 14.78 3.13
C ASN A 221 -7.99 14.56 2.90
N THR A 222 -8.53 14.93 1.73
CA THR A 222 -9.93 14.66 1.39
C THR A 222 -10.22 13.15 1.35
N ILE A 223 -9.27 12.32 0.93
CA ILE A 223 -9.41 10.85 0.95
C ILE A 223 -9.57 10.36 2.39
N PHE A 224 -8.67 10.77 3.29
CA PHE A 224 -8.75 10.40 4.70
C PHE A 224 -10.08 10.85 5.33
N GLN A 225 -10.50 12.09 5.06
CA GLN A 225 -11.77 12.61 5.55
C GLN A 225 -12.97 11.79 5.06
N ILE A 226 -13.02 11.40 3.79
CA ILE A 226 -14.14 10.61 3.25
C ILE A 226 -14.22 9.24 3.93
N PHE A 227 -13.08 8.60 4.17
CA PHE A 227 -13.01 7.22 4.70
C PHE A 227 -12.82 7.13 6.22
N ASN A 228 -12.90 8.25 6.93
CA ASN A 228 -12.72 8.30 8.38
C ASN A 228 -13.89 7.62 9.12
N THR A 229 -13.76 7.42 10.43
CA THR A 229 -14.74 6.67 11.24
C THR A 229 -16.15 7.27 11.17
N ARG A 230 -16.25 8.60 11.04
CA ARG A 230 -17.52 9.34 11.00
C ARG A 230 -18.19 9.21 9.64
N ASN A 231 -17.44 9.40 8.55
CA ASN A 231 -17.98 9.50 7.20
C ASN A 231 -18.10 8.14 6.50
N CYS A 232 -17.35 7.12 6.94
CA CYS A 232 -17.45 5.75 6.44
C CYS A 232 -17.56 4.73 7.59
N PRO A 233 -18.68 4.71 8.34
CA PRO A 233 -18.84 3.87 9.53
C PRO A 233 -18.78 2.37 9.22
N ASN A 234 -19.12 1.96 8.00
CA ASN A 234 -19.05 0.55 7.59
C ASN A 234 -17.59 0.02 7.53
N LEU A 235 -16.59 0.92 7.46
CA LEU A 235 -15.15 0.63 7.50
C LEU A 235 -14.47 1.03 8.82
N ARG A 236 -15.25 1.29 9.87
CA ARG A 236 -14.75 1.48 11.23
C ARG A 236 -14.05 0.21 11.72
N ASP A 237 -12.91 0.37 12.40
CA ASP A 237 -12.11 -0.73 12.97
C ASP A 237 -11.58 -1.73 11.92
N LYS A 238 -11.60 -1.34 10.63
CA LYS A 238 -11.13 -2.13 9.49
C LYS A 238 -9.99 -1.42 8.76
N PRO A 239 -8.95 -2.13 8.32
CA PRO A 239 -7.80 -1.53 7.66
C PRO A 239 -8.19 -0.95 6.30
N LYS A 240 -7.78 0.30 6.09
CA LYS A 240 -7.96 1.09 4.87
C LYS A 240 -6.58 1.33 4.26
N VAL A 241 -6.24 0.53 3.25
CA VAL A 241 -4.92 0.59 2.60
C VAL A 241 -5.01 1.54 1.40
N ILE A 242 -4.23 2.62 1.46
CA ILE A 242 -4.19 3.65 0.41
C ILE A 242 -2.85 3.52 -0.32
N ILE A 243 -2.88 3.38 -1.65
CA ILE A 243 -1.69 3.33 -2.50
C ILE A 243 -1.75 4.52 -3.45
N ILE A 244 -0.73 5.39 -3.43
CA ILE A 244 -0.68 6.59 -4.26
C ILE A 244 0.61 6.55 -5.09
N GLN A 245 0.45 6.40 -6.41
CA GLN A 245 1.50 6.62 -7.39
C GLN A 245 1.24 7.98 -8.05
N ALA A 246 1.86 9.02 -7.49
CA ALA A 246 1.78 10.37 -8.01
C ALA A 246 3.07 11.13 -7.69
N CYS A 247 3.64 11.80 -8.70
CA CYS A 247 4.78 12.70 -8.49
C CYS A 247 4.37 13.81 -7.52
N ARG A 248 5.32 14.44 -6.80
CA ARG A 248 5.00 15.50 -5.82
C ARG A 248 5.67 16.83 -6.17
N GLY A 249 5.96 17.05 -7.46
CA GLY A 249 6.76 18.17 -7.97
C GLY A 249 8.27 17.89 -8.00
N GLU A 250 9.05 18.90 -8.39
CA GLU A 250 10.51 18.80 -8.66
C GLU A 250 11.40 18.67 -7.41
N ASN A 251 10.84 18.78 -6.20
CA ASN A 251 11.60 18.76 -4.95
C ASN A 251 11.57 17.37 -4.26
N GLN A 252 12.67 17.04 -3.57
CA GLN A 252 12.93 15.76 -2.92
C GLN A 252 11.75 15.31 -2.02
N GLY A 253 11.44 14.00 -2.06
CA GLY A 253 10.27 13.38 -1.43
C GLY A 253 10.05 13.83 0.02
N VAL A 254 8.81 14.21 0.33
CA VAL A 254 8.39 14.79 1.61
C VAL A 254 7.59 13.76 2.43
N VAL A 255 7.77 13.76 3.76
CA VAL A 255 6.96 12.95 4.69
C VAL A 255 5.67 13.71 5.02
N TRP A 256 4.52 13.03 4.98
CA TRP A 256 3.26 13.60 5.48
C TRP A 256 3.17 13.34 6.99
N LEU A 257 3.39 14.37 7.80
CA LEU A 257 3.15 14.35 9.25
C LEU A 257 2.20 15.50 9.59
N LYS A 258 1.02 15.18 10.09
CA LYS A 258 0.13 16.15 10.71
C LYS A 258 -0.13 15.69 12.14
N ASP A 259 0.74 16.12 13.04
CA ASP A 259 0.56 15.91 14.47
C ASP A 259 -0.40 16.99 14.99
N SER A 260 -1.61 16.62 15.37
CA SER A 260 -2.59 17.56 15.92
C SER A 260 -2.63 17.40 17.44
N THR A 261 -1.69 18.03 18.13
CA THR A 261 -1.72 18.19 19.59
C THR A 261 -1.80 19.69 19.97
N GLY A 262 -2.94 20.09 20.54
CA GLY A 262 -3.20 21.40 21.19
C GLY A 262 -3.66 22.51 20.23
N THR A 263 -4.67 23.35 20.52
CA THR A 263 -5.19 23.81 21.80
C THR A 263 -6.67 24.18 21.66
N SER A 264 -7.46 23.78 22.64
CA SER A 264 -8.84 24.23 22.86
C SER A 264 -8.90 25.76 22.91
N GLY A 265 -9.52 26.36 21.90
CA GLY A 265 -9.89 27.77 21.86
C GLY A 265 -11.38 27.85 21.58
N ASN A 266 -12.15 28.20 22.61
CA ASN A 266 -13.60 28.38 22.55
C ASN A 266 -14.02 29.29 21.38
N SER A 267 -14.77 28.74 20.43
CA SER A 267 -15.79 29.51 19.71
C SER A 267 -17.04 28.65 19.58
N SER A 268 -18.06 29.03 20.35
CA SER A 268 -19.38 28.44 20.33
C SER A 268 -20.10 28.83 19.05
N SER A 269 -20.33 27.87 18.17
CA SER A 269 -21.46 27.92 17.23
C SER A 269 -22.18 26.57 17.31
N LEU A 270 -23.28 26.56 18.04
CA LEU A 270 -24.19 25.43 18.17
C LEU A 270 -24.78 25.10 16.78
N ALA A 271 -24.50 23.91 16.28
CA ALA A 271 -25.25 23.27 15.20
C ALA A 271 -26.11 22.14 15.81
N PRO A 272 -27.24 21.75 15.17
CA PRO A 272 -28.34 21.06 15.83
C PRO A 272 -27.96 19.66 16.31
N ASP A 273 -28.56 19.24 17.42
CA ASP A 273 -28.43 17.91 18.01
C ASP A 273 -28.81 16.80 17.01
N ASP A 274 -27.81 16.28 16.30
CA ASP A 274 -27.89 14.95 15.71
C ASP A 274 -27.66 13.92 16.83
N PHE A 275 -28.66 13.07 17.04
CA PHE A 275 -28.63 11.88 17.90
C PHE A 275 -27.66 10.83 17.32
N GLU A 276 -26.39 11.18 17.18
CA GLU A 276 -25.31 10.24 16.92
C GLU A 276 -24.99 9.50 18.22
N ASP A 277 -25.04 8.16 18.17
CA ASP A 277 -24.67 7.24 19.25
C ASP A 277 -23.35 7.68 19.91
N ASP A 278 -23.32 7.78 21.24
CA ASP A 278 -22.18 8.24 22.04
C ASP A 278 -20.88 7.45 21.73
N ALA A 279 -21.02 6.22 21.21
CA ALA A 279 -19.92 5.38 20.76
C ALA A 279 -19.21 5.87 19.47
N ILE A 280 -19.85 6.74 18.67
CA ILE A 280 -19.27 7.37 17.47
C ILE A 280 -18.44 8.59 17.89
N LYS A 281 -18.93 9.39 18.85
CA LYS A 281 -18.22 10.57 19.37
C LYS A 281 -16.94 10.24 20.15
N LYS A 282 -16.86 9.04 20.76
CA LYS A 282 -15.68 8.56 21.51
C LYS A 282 -14.63 7.83 20.66
N ALA A 283 -14.92 7.53 19.40
CA ALA A 283 -13.95 6.87 18.52
C ALA A 283 -12.94 7.89 17.94
N HIS A 284 -11.69 7.48 17.75
CA HIS A 284 -10.73 8.31 17.01
C HIS A 284 -11.28 8.61 15.61
N VAL A 285 -11.31 9.89 15.24
CA VAL A 285 -11.87 10.36 13.96
C VAL A 285 -11.17 9.67 12.80
N GLU A 286 -9.84 9.60 12.83
CA GLU A 286 -9.01 8.92 11.82
C GLU A 286 -8.20 7.79 12.46
N LYS A 287 -8.43 6.55 12.01
CA LYS A 287 -7.74 5.35 12.49
C LYS A 287 -7.81 4.21 11.48
N ASP A 288 -6.92 3.23 11.65
CA ASP A 288 -6.78 2.03 10.80
C ASP A 288 -6.43 2.34 9.34
N PHE A 289 -5.68 3.42 9.10
CA PHE A 289 -5.16 3.78 7.78
C PHE A 289 -3.69 3.41 7.64
N ILE A 290 -3.30 3.01 6.43
CA ILE A 290 -1.91 2.96 6.01
C ILE A 290 -1.80 3.48 4.57
N ALA A 291 -0.87 4.39 4.34
CA ALA A 291 -0.65 4.99 3.02
C ALA A 291 0.75 4.66 2.50
N PHE A 292 0.82 4.07 1.30
CA PHE A 292 2.05 3.84 0.56
C PHE A 292 2.13 4.81 -0.61
N CYS A 293 3.09 5.72 -0.58
CA CYS A 293 3.25 6.76 -1.59
C CYS A 293 4.51 6.53 -2.41
N SER A 294 4.40 6.56 -3.73
CA SER A 294 5.52 6.62 -4.66
C SER A 294 5.45 7.94 -5.44
N SER A 295 6.52 8.72 -5.37
CA SER A 295 6.66 10.00 -6.07
C SER A 295 7.79 10.00 -7.09
N THR A 296 8.28 8.82 -7.48
CA THR A 296 9.36 8.67 -8.45
C THR A 296 8.85 9.00 -9.86
N PRO A 297 9.49 9.92 -10.60
CA PRO A 297 9.12 10.22 -11.98
C PRO A 297 9.20 8.97 -12.87
N GLY A 298 8.25 8.83 -13.80
CA GLY A 298 8.28 7.76 -14.80
C GLY A 298 9.51 7.93 -15.71
N LYS A 299 10.29 6.86 -15.88
CA LYS A 299 11.37 6.85 -16.89
C LYS A 299 10.74 6.59 -18.26
N SER A 300 10.84 7.54 -19.18
CA SER A 300 10.58 7.25 -20.59
C SER A 300 11.62 6.24 -21.06
N LEU A 301 11.15 5.08 -21.53
CA LEU A 301 11.97 4.20 -22.37
C LEU A 301 12.12 4.92 -23.72
N VAL A 302 13.33 5.43 -23.99
CA VAL A 302 13.76 5.93 -25.29
C VAL A 302 14.32 4.76 -26.08
#